data_AF-A0A6P0TL66-F1
#
_entry.id   AF-A0A6P0TL66-F1
#
_cell.length_a   1.000
_cell.length_b   1.000
_cell.length_c   1.000
_cell.angle_alpha   90.00
_cell.angle_beta   90.00
_cell.angle_gamma   90.00
#
_symmetry.space_group_name_H-M   'P 1'
#
loop_
_entity.id
_entity.type
_entity.pdbx_description
1 polymer ?
#
loop_
_entity_poly.entity_id
_entity_poly.type
_entity_poly.pdbx_seq_one_letter_code
_entity_poly.pdbx_strand_id
1 'polypeptide(L)'
;MIPLKGEALNHNFSVTAFTKLIPGLKPPDLEIAWNKHKASGKNCTDYLEEYIFKKIAEVPKFLAMGKTLLIDGIDSILGKRTQTDFLLVLRTWNEEKMKLVSSKKVIWPCVVIAYSTEPYLDAKFKGSPLQNVGTPIELLEFTPECIANLAKIYGLSWNENNVNRVMKLIGGHPSLVQRALYKISQTNISLEELEGEASKISGAFSNYLLHNLERLQE
;
A
#
# COMPACT_ATOMS: atom_id res chain seq x y z
N MET A 1 9.92 -10.44 -20.20
CA MET A 1 9.85 -9.10 -20.81
C MET A 1 8.45 -8.55 -20.56
N ILE A 2 8.28 -7.83 -19.44
CA ILE A 2 7.00 -7.24 -19.03
C ILE A 2 7.21 -5.73 -19.10
N PRO A 3 6.49 -4.99 -19.96
CA PRO A 3 6.59 -3.54 -19.96
C PRO A 3 5.72 -3.01 -18.81
N LEU A 4 6.35 -2.66 -17.69
CA LEU A 4 5.72 -1.83 -16.66
C LEU A 4 5.82 -0.37 -17.11
N LYS A 5 4.91 0.02 -18.03
CA LYS A 5 4.55 1.43 -18.16
C LYS A 5 3.79 1.80 -16.89
N GLY A 6 4.27 2.83 -16.20
CA GLY A 6 3.50 3.56 -15.20
C GLY A 6 2.31 4.21 -15.87
N GLU A 7 1.27 3.42 -16.12
CA GLU A 7 -0.07 3.94 -16.36
C GLU A 7 -0.69 4.18 -15.00
N ALA A 8 -1.20 5.40 -14.81
CA ALA A 8 -2.08 5.75 -13.70
C ALA A 8 -3.04 4.58 -13.45
N LEU A 9 -3.11 4.11 -12.20
CA LEU A 9 -4.05 3.08 -11.76
C LEU A 9 -5.47 3.57 -12.06
N ASN A 10 -5.94 3.26 -13.27
CA ASN A 10 -7.26 3.58 -13.75
C ASN A 10 -8.25 2.89 -12.79
N HIS A 11 -9.08 3.68 -12.12
CA HIS A 11 -10.17 3.22 -11.25
C HIS A 11 -11.00 2.07 -11.88
N ASN A 12 -11.07 2.01 -13.22
CA ASN A 12 -11.74 1.00 -14.01
C ASN A 12 -11.08 -0.40 -14.00
N PHE A 13 -9.78 -0.51 -13.73
CA PHE A 13 -9.08 -1.80 -13.73
C PHE A 13 -9.44 -2.64 -12.50
N SER A 14 -9.57 -2.01 -11.33
CA SER A 14 -9.91 -2.67 -10.07
C SER A 14 -11.32 -3.27 -10.08
N VAL A 15 -12.32 -2.50 -10.54
CA VAL A 15 -13.72 -2.95 -10.61
C VAL A 15 -13.89 -4.11 -11.61
N THR A 16 -13.21 -4.04 -12.75
CA THR A 16 -13.27 -5.08 -13.79
C THR A 16 -12.59 -6.37 -13.33
N ALA A 17 -11.47 -6.29 -12.60
CA ALA A 17 -10.80 -7.46 -12.05
C ALA A 17 -11.65 -8.14 -10.96
N PHE A 18 -12.25 -7.36 -10.06
CA PHE A 18 -13.09 -7.87 -8.98
C PHE A 18 -14.34 -8.59 -9.50
N THR A 19 -15.02 -8.02 -10.50
CA THR A 19 -16.22 -8.61 -11.12
C THR A 19 -15.92 -9.91 -11.87
N LYS A 20 -14.70 -10.06 -12.42
CA LYS A 20 -14.25 -11.28 -13.10
C LYS A 20 -13.95 -12.44 -12.14
N LEU A 21 -13.54 -12.15 -10.91
CA LEU A 21 -13.13 -13.15 -9.92
C LEU A 21 -14.31 -13.76 -9.15
N ILE A 22 -15.44 -13.05 -9.06
CA ILE A 22 -16.67 -13.52 -8.38
C ILE A 22 -17.86 -13.21 -9.28
N PRO A 23 -18.17 -14.08 -10.26
CA PRO A 23 -19.23 -13.84 -11.22
C PRO A 23 -20.57 -13.59 -10.53
N GLY A 24 -21.24 -12.48 -10.87
CA GLY A 24 -22.57 -12.17 -10.36
C GLY A 24 -22.62 -11.47 -8.99
N LEU A 25 -21.47 -11.10 -8.42
CA LEU A 25 -21.43 -10.31 -7.18
C LEU A 25 -21.99 -8.91 -7.41
N LYS A 26 -23.24 -8.69 -6.99
CA LYS A 26 -23.89 -7.38 -6.93
C LYS A 26 -24.35 -7.16 -5.50
N PRO A 27 -23.53 -6.54 -4.64
CA PRO A 27 -23.97 -6.24 -3.29
C PRO A 27 -25.12 -5.22 -3.36
N PRO A 28 -26.09 -5.27 -2.42
CA PRO A 28 -27.20 -4.32 -2.38
C PRO A 28 -26.69 -2.90 -2.17
N ASP A 29 -27.49 -1.91 -2.57
CA ASP A 29 -27.18 -0.51 -2.26
C ASP A 29 -26.98 -0.32 -0.75
N LEU A 30 -25.96 0.45 -0.39
CA LEU A 30 -25.65 0.75 1.01
C LEU A 30 -26.84 1.39 1.71
N GLU A 31 -27.57 2.30 1.05
CA GLU A 31 -28.75 2.96 1.64
C GLU A 31 -29.86 1.96 2.03
N ILE A 32 -29.94 0.83 1.31
CA ILE A 32 -30.90 -0.24 1.59
C ILE A 32 -30.38 -1.17 2.69
N ALA A 33 -29.10 -1.52 2.64
CA ALA A 33 -28.49 -2.45 3.59
C ALA A 33 -28.16 -1.80 4.95
N TRP A 34 -28.10 -0.47 5.03
CA TRP A 34 -27.66 0.25 6.22
C TRP A 34 -28.77 0.36 7.27
N ASN A 35 -28.55 -0.27 8.43
CA ASN A 35 -29.50 -0.19 9.54
C ASN A 35 -29.18 1.01 10.44
N LYS A 36 -30.06 2.00 10.47
CA LYS A 36 -29.92 3.23 11.28
C LYS A 36 -29.85 3.00 12.79
N HIS A 37 -30.28 1.83 13.27
CA HIS A 37 -30.23 1.46 14.70
C HIS A 37 -28.93 0.76 15.10
N LYS A 38 -28.05 0.43 14.13
CA LYS A 38 -26.74 -0.17 14.40
C LYS A 38 -25.64 0.89 14.35
N ALA A 39 -24.60 0.71 15.16
CA ALA A 39 -23.38 1.49 15.05
C ALA A 39 -22.76 1.33 13.65
N SER A 40 -22.20 2.41 13.10
CA SER A 40 -21.63 2.44 11.74
C SER A 40 -20.59 1.34 11.51
N GLY A 41 -19.74 1.07 12.49
CA GLY A 41 -18.75 0.01 12.40
C GLY A 41 -19.37 -1.39 12.29
N LYS A 42 -20.49 -1.63 12.99
CA LYS A 42 -21.23 -2.90 12.90
C LYS A 42 -21.95 -3.04 11.56
N ASN A 43 -22.53 -1.96 11.04
CA ASN A 43 -23.11 -1.96 9.69
C ASN A 43 -22.06 -2.28 8.62
N CYS A 44 -20.89 -1.64 8.69
CA CYS A 44 -19.77 -1.90 7.78
C CYS A 44 -19.33 -3.36 7.83
N THR A 45 -19.15 -3.89 9.06
CA THR A 45 -18.77 -5.28 9.32
C THR A 45 -19.79 -6.25 8.74
N ASP A 46 -21.08 -6.07 9.04
CA ASP A 46 -22.17 -6.94 8.56
C ASP A 46 -22.29 -6.93 7.04
N TYR A 47 -22.18 -5.75 6.43
CA TYR A 47 -22.26 -5.60 4.99
C TYR A 47 -21.13 -6.34 4.28
N LEU A 48 -19.89 -6.15 4.75
CA LEU A 48 -18.73 -6.82 4.16
C LEU A 48 -18.77 -8.33 4.39
N GLU A 49 -19.23 -8.80 5.55
CA GLU A 49 -19.39 -10.22 5.81
C GLU A 49 -20.38 -10.86 4.86
N GLU A 50 -21.59 -10.31 4.82
CA GLU A 50 -22.74 -10.92 4.15
C GLU A 50 -22.58 -10.89 2.63
N TYR A 51 -22.20 -9.73 2.12
CA TYR A 51 -22.24 -9.49 0.68
C TYR A 51 -20.88 -9.69 0.01
N ILE A 52 -19.77 -9.68 0.73
CA ILE A 52 -18.43 -9.80 0.13
C ILE A 52 -17.72 -11.06 0.61
N PHE A 53 -17.44 -11.20 1.91
CA PHE A 53 -16.57 -12.26 2.43
C PHE A 53 -17.20 -13.65 2.38
N LYS A 54 -18.52 -13.78 2.62
CA LYS A 54 -19.25 -15.04 2.43
C LYS A 54 -19.26 -15.48 0.97
N LYS A 55 -19.51 -14.54 0.05
CA LYS A 55 -19.50 -14.82 -1.39
C LYS A 55 -18.12 -15.24 -1.90
N ILE A 56 -17.06 -14.62 -1.40
CA ILE A 56 -15.69 -15.08 -1.65
C ILE A 56 -15.46 -16.47 -1.04
N ALA A 57 -15.99 -16.74 0.16
CA ALA A 57 -15.85 -18.04 0.84
C ALA A 57 -16.51 -19.19 0.07
N GLU A 58 -17.62 -18.92 -0.63
CA GLU A 58 -18.38 -19.92 -1.38
C GLU A 58 -17.65 -20.37 -2.66
N VAL A 59 -16.65 -19.61 -3.14
CA VAL A 59 -15.87 -19.99 -4.33
C VAL A 59 -14.84 -21.07 -3.96
N PRO A 60 -14.92 -22.30 -4.53
CA PRO A 60 -14.09 -23.43 -4.13
C PRO A 60 -12.58 -23.16 -4.22
N LYS A 61 -12.15 -22.35 -5.21
CA LYS A 61 -10.75 -21.95 -5.40
C LYS A 61 -10.18 -21.17 -4.21
N PHE A 62 -11.02 -20.41 -3.50
CA PHE A 62 -10.59 -19.58 -2.36
C PHE A 62 -10.76 -20.28 -1.01
N LEU A 63 -11.38 -21.45 -0.96
CA LEU A 63 -11.48 -22.25 0.28
C LEU A 63 -10.11 -22.79 0.73
N ALA A 64 -9.20 -23.03 -0.21
CA ALA A 64 -7.85 -23.54 0.06
C ALA A 64 -6.81 -22.45 0.37
N MET A 65 -7.15 -21.17 0.15
CA MET A 65 -6.23 -20.04 0.32
C MET A 65 -6.71 -19.17 1.48
N GLY A 66 -5.81 -18.84 2.42
CA GLY A 66 -6.10 -17.78 3.39
C GLY A 66 -6.54 -16.51 2.66
N LYS A 67 -7.56 -15.82 3.19
CA LYS A 67 -8.04 -14.56 2.61
C LYS A 67 -7.27 -13.41 3.22
N THR A 68 -6.81 -12.48 2.38
CA THR A 68 -6.13 -11.26 2.83
C THR A 68 -6.79 -10.03 2.22
N LEU A 69 -7.13 -9.05 3.05
CA LEU A 69 -7.59 -7.73 2.66
C LEU A 69 -6.39 -6.78 2.72
N LEU A 70 -6.00 -6.25 1.56
CA LEU A 70 -4.96 -5.24 1.44
C LEU A 70 -5.62 -3.87 1.41
N ILE A 71 -5.25 -3.00 2.34
CA ILE A 71 -5.67 -1.60 2.37
C ILE A 71 -4.43 -0.75 2.09
N ASP A 72 -4.36 -0.21 0.88
CA ASP A 72 -3.30 0.71 0.47
C ASP A 72 -3.78 2.16 0.58
N GLY A 73 -2.90 3.07 1.00
CA GLY A 73 -3.23 4.49 1.15
C GLY A 73 -4.22 4.78 2.28
N ILE A 74 -4.11 4.09 3.42
CA ILE A 74 -4.92 4.41 4.62
C ILE A 74 -4.71 5.87 5.06
N ASP A 75 -3.58 6.49 4.69
CA ASP A 75 -3.29 7.91 4.94
C ASP A 75 -4.41 8.83 4.40
N SER A 76 -5.12 8.41 3.34
CA SER A 76 -6.20 9.18 2.73
C SER A 76 -7.41 9.44 3.65
N ILE A 77 -7.58 8.67 4.73
CA ILE A 77 -8.65 8.89 5.71
C ILE A 77 -8.21 9.70 6.92
N LEU A 78 -6.90 10.01 7.05
CA LEU A 78 -6.39 10.79 8.16
C LEU A 78 -6.93 12.24 8.11
N GLY A 79 -7.27 12.79 9.27
CA GLY A 79 -7.92 14.09 9.42
C GLY A 79 -9.40 14.13 9.03
N LYS A 80 -9.97 13.05 8.47
CA LYS A 80 -11.37 13.01 8.06
C LYS A 80 -12.28 12.60 9.22
N ARG A 81 -13.54 13.03 9.17
CA ARG A 81 -14.58 12.65 10.15
C ARG A 81 -14.75 11.13 10.31
N THR A 82 -14.46 10.36 9.27
CA THR A 82 -14.59 8.90 9.26
C THR A 82 -13.37 8.17 9.82
N GLN A 83 -12.27 8.86 10.12
CA GLN A 83 -10.99 8.24 10.52
C GLN A 83 -11.16 7.31 11.71
N THR A 84 -11.65 7.83 12.83
CA THR A 84 -11.71 7.10 14.10
C THR A 84 -12.62 5.88 13.97
N ASP A 85 -13.82 6.05 13.44
CA ASP A 85 -14.79 4.96 13.29
C ASP A 85 -14.25 3.84 12.42
N PHE A 86 -13.56 4.17 11.32
CA PHE A 86 -12.99 3.17 10.42
C PHE A 86 -11.82 2.40 11.06
N LEU A 87 -10.90 3.10 11.72
CA LEU A 87 -9.76 2.45 12.38
C LEU A 87 -10.22 1.57 13.55
N LEU A 88 -11.27 1.96 14.27
CA LEU A 88 -11.88 1.14 15.32
C LEU A 88 -12.50 -0.16 14.77
N VAL A 89 -13.07 -0.15 13.55
CA VAL A 89 -13.55 -1.38 12.90
C VAL A 89 -12.40 -2.36 12.67
N LEU A 90 -11.29 -1.88 12.09
CA LEU A 90 -10.12 -2.74 11.82
C LEU A 90 -9.53 -3.32 13.11
N ARG A 91 -9.43 -2.50 14.16
CA ARG A 91 -9.02 -2.96 15.49
C ARG A 91 -9.96 -4.03 16.04
N THR A 92 -11.27 -3.80 15.96
CA THR A 92 -12.28 -4.76 16.44
C THR A 92 -12.14 -6.10 15.75
N TRP A 93 -11.95 -6.12 14.42
CA TRP A 93 -11.75 -7.36 13.67
C TRP A 93 -10.49 -8.11 14.11
N ASN A 94 -9.39 -7.40 14.35
CA ASN A 94 -8.16 -8.02 14.86
C ASN A 94 -8.37 -8.61 16.26
N GLU A 95 -8.98 -7.86 17.18
CA GLU A 95 -9.25 -8.32 18.54
C GLU A 95 -10.21 -9.52 18.58
N GLU A 96 -11.29 -9.50 17.80
CA GLU A 96 -12.25 -10.61 17.73
C GLU A 96 -11.60 -11.90 17.21
N LYS A 97 -10.71 -11.78 16.22
CA LYS A 97 -9.94 -12.92 15.71
C LYS A 97 -9.00 -13.50 16.77
N MET A 98 -8.42 -12.65 17.63
CA MET A 98 -7.54 -13.07 18.73
C MET A 98 -8.31 -13.64 19.94
N LYS A 99 -9.56 -13.20 20.17
CA LYS A 99 -10.42 -13.60 21.31
C LYS A 99 -11.18 -14.93 21.11
N LEU A 100 -10.93 -15.69 20.05
CA LEU A 100 -11.68 -16.92 19.77
C LEU A 100 -11.42 -18.03 20.81
N VAL A 101 -12.32 -18.11 21.80
CA VAL A 101 -12.59 -19.27 22.67
C VAL A 101 -13.91 -19.97 22.26
N SER A 102 -14.60 -19.48 21.22
CA SER A 102 -15.90 -20.00 20.77
C SER A 102 -15.86 -20.64 19.38
N SER A 103 -16.69 -21.65 19.16
CA SER A 103 -16.80 -22.50 17.96
C SER A 103 -17.33 -21.79 16.69
N LYS A 104 -17.48 -20.46 16.69
CA LYS A 104 -17.98 -19.72 15.52
C LYS A 104 -16.85 -19.51 14.50
N LYS A 105 -17.07 -20.00 13.28
CA LYS A 105 -16.14 -19.85 12.15
C LYS A 105 -16.07 -18.37 11.74
N VAL A 106 -14.98 -17.71 12.08
CA VAL A 106 -14.68 -16.36 11.60
C VAL A 106 -14.30 -16.41 10.11
N ILE A 107 -14.98 -15.62 9.30
CA ILE A 107 -14.80 -15.56 7.84
C ILE A 107 -13.94 -14.33 7.42
N TRP A 108 -13.56 -13.47 8.39
CA TRP A 108 -12.77 -12.26 8.14
C TRP A 108 -11.41 -12.58 7.51
N PRO A 109 -10.97 -11.77 6.52
CA PRO A 109 -9.62 -11.88 5.98
C PRO A 109 -8.56 -11.46 7.00
N CYS A 110 -7.33 -11.91 6.82
CA CYS A 110 -6.16 -11.23 7.37
C CYS A 110 -6.12 -9.80 6.80
N VAL A 111 -5.97 -8.78 7.64
CA VAL A 111 -5.90 -7.39 7.17
C VAL A 111 -4.43 -6.96 7.13
N VAL A 112 -3.99 -6.44 5.98
CA VAL A 112 -2.68 -5.82 5.81
C VAL A 112 -2.92 -4.38 5.39
N ILE A 113 -2.28 -3.45 6.09
CA ILE A 113 -2.45 -2.02 5.89
C ILE A 113 -1.08 -1.45 5.48
N ALA A 114 -1.02 -0.78 4.34
CA ALA A 114 0.13 0.02 3.95
C ALA A 114 -0.15 1.50 4.29
N TYR A 115 0.82 2.15 4.93
CA TYR A 115 0.78 3.56 5.29
C TYR A 115 2.14 4.20 5.04
N SER A 116 2.14 5.47 4.63
CA SER A 116 3.36 6.21 4.24
C SER A 116 3.79 7.26 5.24
N THR A 117 2.89 7.69 6.12
CA THR A 117 3.19 8.66 7.18
C THR A 117 3.09 7.98 8.53
N GLU A 118 4.00 8.25 9.48
CA GLU A 118 3.73 7.92 10.88
C GLU A 118 2.51 8.73 11.32
N PRO A 119 1.33 8.11 11.55
CA PRO A 119 0.11 8.90 11.65
C PRO A 119 -0.23 9.18 13.11
N TYR A 120 0.69 9.70 13.93
CA TYR A 120 0.38 9.86 15.37
C TYR A 120 0.88 11.15 16.04
N LEU A 121 1.41 12.12 15.29
CA LEU A 121 2.06 13.26 15.93
C LEU A 121 1.13 14.39 16.38
N ASP A 122 -0.14 14.46 15.93
CA ASP A 122 -1.00 15.56 16.37
C ASP A 122 -2.43 15.21 16.80
N ALA A 123 -2.78 15.89 17.90
CA ALA A 123 -4.08 16.10 18.53
C ALA A 123 -4.68 14.94 19.36
N LYS A 124 -4.33 14.93 20.66
CA LYS A 124 -5.23 14.52 21.77
C LYS A 124 -5.71 13.05 21.81
N PHE A 125 -5.14 12.14 21.03
CA PHE A 125 -5.43 10.71 21.18
C PHE A 125 -4.56 10.10 22.28
N LYS A 126 -5.11 9.99 23.50
CA LYS A 126 -4.62 9.00 24.47
C LYS A 126 -4.92 7.61 23.90
N GLY A 127 -3.91 6.99 23.30
CA GLY A 127 -3.97 5.66 22.68
C GLY A 127 -4.28 5.75 21.19
N SER A 128 -3.28 5.48 20.36
CA SER A 128 -3.50 5.42 18.92
C SER A 128 -4.46 4.27 18.58
N PRO A 129 -5.42 4.45 17.65
CA PRO A 129 -6.45 3.46 17.34
C PRO A 129 -5.92 2.15 16.76
N LEU A 130 -4.69 2.13 16.23
CA LEU A 130 -3.97 0.92 15.83
C LEU A 130 -2.70 0.67 16.66
N GLN A 131 -2.42 1.48 17.68
CA GLN A 131 -1.29 1.24 18.59
C GLN A 131 -1.48 -0.13 19.25
N ASN A 132 -0.46 -0.98 19.13
CA ASN A 132 -0.48 -2.37 19.63
C ASN A 132 -1.48 -3.29 18.89
N VAL A 133 -1.90 -2.95 17.68
CA VAL A 133 -2.76 -3.80 16.84
C VAL A 133 -1.95 -4.35 15.66
N GLY A 134 -1.81 -5.68 15.60
CA GLY A 134 -1.12 -6.37 14.51
C GLY A 134 0.41 -6.39 14.64
N THR A 135 1.08 -6.80 13.57
CA THR A 135 2.55 -6.90 13.48
C THR A 135 3.06 -5.81 12.55
N PRO A 136 3.79 -4.79 13.05
CA PRO A 136 4.36 -3.77 12.18
C PRO A 136 5.49 -4.37 11.34
N ILE A 137 5.51 -4.03 10.06
CA ILE A 137 6.63 -4.31 9.14
C ILE A 137 7.13 -2.97 8.67
N GLU A 138 8.35 -2.61 9.10
CA GLU A 138 9.01 -1.39 8.67
C GLU A 138 9.69 -1.64 7.32
N LEU A 139 9.38 -0.81 6.33
CA LEU A 139 10.05 -0.83 5.04
C LEU A 139 11.24 0.12 5.08
N LEU A 140 12.42 -0.46 5.27
CA LEU A 140 13.68 0.27 5.33
C LEU A 140 14.18 0.67 3.95
N GLU A 141 15.08 1.65 3.95
CA GLU A 141 15.86 1.99 2.76
C GLU A 141 16.73 0.82 2.29
N PHE A 142 17.02 0.80 1.00
CA PHE A 142 17.92 -0.19 0.42
C PHE A 142 19.35 -0.02 0.91
N THR A 143 19.95 -1.14 1.29
CA THR A 143 21.39 -1.22 1.57
C THR A 143 22.20 -1.24 0.26
N PRO A 144 23.53 -1.02 0.31
CA PRO A 144 24.37 -1.16 -0.89
C PRO A 144 24.22 -2.53 -1.56
N GLU A 145 24.04 -3.59 -0.77
CA GLU A 145 23.80 -4.95 -1.28
C GLU A 145 22.46 -5.05 -2.02
N CYS A 146 21.39 -4.46 -1.49
CA CYS A 146 20.09 -4.38 -2.17
C CYS A 146 20.23 -3.66 -3.52
N ILE A 147 20.95 -2.53 -3.56
CA ILE A 147 21.18 -1.76 -4.80
C ILE A 147 21.99 -2.59 -5.80
N ALA A 148 23.06 -3.27 -5.37
CA ALA A 148 23.88 -4.12 -6.22
C ALA A 148 23.06 -5.28 -6.82
N ASN A 149 22.23 -5.93 -6.00
CA ASN A 149 21.35 -7.01 -6.45
C ASN A 149 20.28 -6.50 -7.42
N LEU A 150 19.70 -5.34 -7.15
CA LEU A 150 18.73 -4.72 -8.04
C LEU A 150 19.36 -4.32 -9.38
N ALA A 151 20.59 -3.78 -9.38
CA ALA A 151 21.32 -3.46 -10.60
C ALA A 151 21.52 -4.69 -11.50
N LYS A 152 21.82 -5.86 -10.92
CA LYS A 152 21.90 -7.13 -11.66
C LYS A 152 20.57 -7.52 -12.30
N ILE A 153 19.45 -7.34 -11.60
CA ILE A 153 18.10 -7.60 -12.15
C ILE A 153 17.81 -6.69 -13.35
N TYR A 154 18.30 -5.45 -13.32
CA TYR A 154 18.23 -4.51 -14.44
C TYR A 154 19.27 -4.78 -15.55
N GLY A 155 20.08 -5.84 -15.45
CA GLY A 155 21.10 -6.20 -16.43
C GLY A 155 22.35 -5.31 -16.41
N LEU A 156 22.57 -4.56 -15.33
CA LEU A 156 23.70 -3.65 -15.20
C LEU A 156 24.88 -4.33 -14.51
N SER A 157 26.05 -4.32 -15.16
CA SER A 157 27.30 -4.84 -14.62
C SER A 157 27.97 -3.84 -13.67
N TRP A 158 27.31 -3.50 -12.56
CA TRP A 158 27.81 -2.53 -11.59
C TRP A 158 28.81 -3.12 -10.60
N ASN A 159 29.88 -2.36 -10.35
CA ASN A 159 30.82 -2.60 -9.28
C ASN A 159 30.46 -1.77 -8.03
N GLU A 160 31.21 -1.96 -6.95
CA GLU A 160 31.01 -1.23 -5.69
C GLU A 160 31.07 0.29 -5.86
N ASN A 161 31.92 0.80 -6.76
CA ASN A 161 32.02 2.23 -7.03
C ASN A 161 30.71 2.81 -7.58
N ASN A 162 30.07 2.11 -8.53
CA ASN A 162 28.78 2.55 -9.07
C ASN A 162 27.67 2.54 -8.01
N VAL A 163 27.65 1.50 -7.17
CA VAL A 163 26.69 1.38 -6.06
C VAL A 163 26.89 2.52 -5.05
N ASN A 164 28.14 2.79 -4.66
CA ASN A 164 28.47 3.85 -3.71
C ASN A 164 28.12 5.24 -4.25
N ARG A 165 28.25 5.46 -5.56
CA ARG A 165 27.85 6.70 -6.23
C ARG A 165 26.35 6.94 -6.17
N VAL A 166 25.55 5.92 -6.50
CA VAL A 166 24.08 6.00 -6.37
C VAL A 166 23.67 6.19 -4.91
N MET A 167 24.26 5.43 -4.00
CA MET A 167 24.02 5.58 -2.57
C MET A 167 24.33 7.00 -2.08
N LYS A 168 25.42 7.60 -2.55
CA LYS A 168 25.78 8.99 -2.20
C LYS A 168 24.81 10.01 -2.80
N LEU A 169 24.25 9.75 -3.98
CA LEU A 169 23.39 10.68 -4.69
C LEU A 169 21.96 10.72 -4.13
N ILE A 170 21.39 9.56 -3.83
CA ILE A 170 19.96 9.41 -3.50
C ILE A 170 19.69 8.54 -2.26
N GLY A 171 20.75 8.16 -1.53
CA GLY A 171 20.64 7.23 -0.41
C GLY A 171 20.16 5.85 -0.85
N GLY A 172 19.45 5.18 0.06
CA GLY A 172 18.80 3.90 -0.21
C GLY A 172 17.35 4.03 -0.64
N HIS A 173 16.86 5.23 -1.01
CA HIS A 173 15.44 5.46 -1.23
C HIS A 173 14.88 4.57 -2.37
N PRO A 174 14.03 3.57 -2.07
CA PRO A 174 13.71 2.50 -3.03
C PRO A 174 13.19 2.99 -4.38
N SER A 175 12.29 3.98 -4.39
CA SER A 175 11.72 4.51 -5.63
C SER A 175 12.72 5.34 -6.46
N LEU A 176 13.65 6.05 -5.81
CA LEU A 176 14.67 6.84 -6.51
C LEU A 176 15.72 5.90 -7.11
N VAL A 177 16.14 4.88 -6.35
CA VAL A 177 17.07 3.85 -6.82
C VAL A 177 16.47 3.13 -8.02
N GLN A 178 15.21 2.70 -7.92
CA GLN A 178 14.53 2.05 -9.03
C GLN A 178 14.48 2.95 -10.27
N ARG A 179 14.17 4.24 -10.10
CA ARG A 179 14.10 5.21 -11.21
C ARG A 179 15.47 5.45 -11.85
N ALA A 180 16.54 5.52 -11.06
CA ALA A 180 17.92 5.63 -11.54
C ALA A 180 18.31 4.41 -12.39
N LEU A 181 18.14 3.20 -11.84
CA LEU A 181 18.47 1.94 -12.52
C LEU A 181 17.62 1.71 -13.78
N TYR A 182 16.33 2.06 -13.72
CA TYR A 182 15.45 1.98 -14.88
C TYR A 182 15.91 2.94 -15.98
N LYS A 183 16.23 4.20 -15.65
CA LYS A 183 16.66 5.17 -16.65
C LYS A 183 17.98 4.74 -17.31
N ILE A 184 18.96 4.31 -16.52
CA ILE A 184 20.24 3.80 -17.03
C ILE A 184 20.04 2.55 -17.92
N SER A 185 19.23 1.59 -17.48
CA SER A 185 19.02 0.34 -18.23
C SER A 185 18.18 0.50 -19.50
N GLN A 186 17.21 1.43 -19.53
CA GLN A 186 16.28 1.57 -20.66
C GLN A 186 16.65 2.70 -21.63
N THR A 187 17.28 3.77 -21.15
CA THR A 187 17.58 4.96 -21.98
C THR A 187 19.05 5.09 -22.35
N ASN A 188 19.87 4.11 -21.95
CA ASN A 188 21.30 4.02 -22.23
C ASN A 188 22.11 5.26 -21.81
N ILE A 189 21.63 5.99 -20.80
CA ILE A 189 22.39 7.07 -20.17
C ILE A 189 23.41 6.47 -19.20
N SER A 190 24.58 7.10 -19.13
CA SER A 190 25.62 6.75 -18.17
C SER A 190 25.26 7.20 -16.75
N LEU A 191 25.95 6.64 -15.75
CA LEU A 191 25.79 7.06 -14.36
C LEU A 191 26.29 8.51 -14.16
N GLU A 192 27.34 8.89 -14.89
CA GLU A 192 27.88 10.25 -14.93
C GLU A 192 26.86 11.26 -15.44
N GLU A 193 26.15 10.93 -16.53
CA GLU A 193 25.09 11.77 -17.07
C GLU A 193 23.90 11.86 -16.10
N LEU A 194 23.51 10.74 -15.47
CA LEU A 194 22.46 10.73 -14.46
C LEU A 194 22.80 11.67 -13.29
N GLU A 195 24.03 11.63 -12.77
CA GLU A 195 24.52 12.51 -11.71
C GLU A 195 24.49 13.98 -12.14
N GLY A 196 24.98 14.28 -13.35
CA GLY A 196 24.99 15.64 -13.91
C GLY A 196 23.60 16.22 -14.18
N GLU A 197 22.58 15.38 -14.35
CA GLU A 197 21.19 15.78 -14.53
C GLU A 197 20.32 15.67 -13.27
N ALA A 198 20.85 15.13 -12.17
CA ALA A 198 20.06 14.72 -11.01
C ALA A 198 19.18 15.84 -10.44
N SER A 199 19.72 17.05 -10.36
CA SER A 199 19.05 18.25 -9.81
C SER A 199 18.33 19.11 -10.85
N LYS A 200 18.34 18.73 -12.14
CA LYS A 200 17.68 19.49 -13.20
C LYS A 200 16.17 19.23 -13.19
N ILE A 201 15.39 20.23 -13.62
CA ILE A 201 13.94 20.10 -13.82
C ILE A 201 13.59 19.07 -14.91
N SER A 202 14.48 18.83 -15.88
CA SER A 202 14.37 17.74 -16.86
C SER A 202 14.97 16.42 -16.37
N GLY A 203 15.55 16.41 -15.17
CA GLY A 203 16.34 15.34 -14.61
C GLY A 203 15.53 14.12 -14.19
N ALA A 204 16.26 13.03 -13.92
CA ALA A 204 15.66 11.76 -13.51
C ALA A 204 14.92 11.82 -12.17
N PHE A 205 15.10 12.87 -11.35
CA PHE A 205 14.47 13.00 -10.05
C PHE A 205 13.53 14.20 -9.94
N SER A 206 13.26 14.90 -11.06
CA SER A 206 12.50 16.15 -11.08
C SER A 206 11.18 16.12 -10.30
N ASN A 207 10.28 15.17 -10.60
CA ASN A 207 9.00 15.07 -9.88
C ASN A 207 9.16 14.94 -8.35
N TYR A 208 10.18 14.20 -7.90
CA TYR A 208 10.44 14.04 -6.47
C TYR A 208 10.97 15.35 -5.86
N LEU A 209 11.87 16.03 -6.55
CA LEU A 209 12.43 17.30 -6.12
C LEU A 209 11.38 18.42 -6.10
N LEU A 210 10.54 18.50 -7.14
CA LEU A 210 9.44 19.48 -7.21
C LEU A 210 8.43 19.27 -6.09
N HIS A 211 8.03 18.02 -5.83
CA HIS A 211 7.12 17.71 -4.73
C HIS A 211 7.71 18.11 -3.36
N ASN A 212 9.00 17.86 -3.14
CA ASN A 212 9.66 18.31 -1.90
C ASN A 212 9.79 19.84 -1.83
N LEU A 213 10.02 20.51 -2.95
CA LEU A 213 10.09 21.97 -3.00
C LEU A 213 8.75 22.61 -2.64
N GLU A 214 7.65 22.09 -3.19
CA GLU A 214 6.27 22.52 -2.86
C GLU A 214 6.04 22.44 -1.34
N ARG A 215 6.42 21.32 -0.72
CA ARG A 215 6.27 21.10 0.73
C ARG A 215 7.13 21.99 1.60
N LEU A 216 8.24 22.53 1.08
CA LEU A 216 9.11 23.47 1.80
C LEU A 216 8.66 24.93 1.66
N GLN A 217 7.77 25.22 0.70
CA GLN A 217 7.23 26.55 0.44
C GLN A 217 5.89 26.81 1.13
N GLU A 218 5.27 25.77 1.69
CA GLU A 218 4.10 25.84 2.59
C GLU A 218 4.51 26.10 4.05
#